data_AF-A0AAU6TQF6-F1
#
_entry.id   AF-A0AAU6TQF6-F1
#
_cell.length_a   1.000
_cell.length_b   1.000
_cell.length_c   1.000
_cell.angle_alpha   90.00
_cell.angle_beta   90.00
_cell.angle_gamma   90.00
#
_symmetry.space_group_name_H-M   'P 1'
#
loop_
_entity.id
_entity.type
_entity.pdbx_description
1 polymer ?
#
loop_
_entity_poly.entity_id
_entity_poly.type
_entity_poly.pdbx_seq_one_letter_code
_entity_poly.pdbx_strand_id
1 'polypeptide(L)'
;MSKSILIGSLVIGAAVLASPFIFDKVKTEQLKAERQETAKQTEIADVIGLGNAADIYLLETGKCPEKGEDLLGKVIKRLPRDRYGLDYITNGDCKFESTSGINSESY
;
A
#
# COMPACT_ATOMS: atom_id res chain seq x y z
N MET A 1 13.86 -55.06 -39.97
CA MET A 1 12.72 -54.11 -39.94
C MET A 1 12.77 -53.37 -38.61
N SER A 2 13.25 -52.13 -38.61
CA SER A 2 13.35 -51.27 -37.42
C SER A 2 12.69 -49.93 -37.73
N LYS A 3 11.44 -49.75 -37.31
CA LYS A 3 10.78 -48.45 -37.29
C LYS A 3 9.88 -48.41 -36.07
N SER A 4 9.97 -47.29 -35.34
CA SER A 4 8.95 -46.70 -34.45
C SER A 4 9.44 -46.46 -33.02
N ILE A 5 10.37 -45.52 -32.83
CA ILE A 5 10.47 -44.77 -31.55
C ILE A 5 10.92 -43.34 -31.88
N LEU A 6 10.04 -42.49 -32.40
CA LEU A 6 10.35 -41.06 -32.60
C LEU A 6 9.10 -40.16 -32.49
N ILE A 7 8.17 -40.48 -31.58
CA ILE A 7 6.97 -39.64 -31.37
C ILE A 7 6.81 -39.19 -29.90
N GLY A 8 7.55 -39.76 -28.95
CA GLY A 8 7.42 -39.43 -27.53
C GLY A 8 8.15 -38.17 -27.04
N SER A 9 9.16 -37.67 -27.76
CA SER A 9 10.03 -36.60 -27.26
C SER A 9 9.55 -35.18 -27.57
N LEU A 10 8.60 -35.00 -28.50
CA LEU A 10 8.17 -33.67 -28.93
C LEU A 10 7.21 -33.00 -27.93
N VAL A 11 6.45 -33.79 -27.16
CA VAL A 11 5.43 -33.26 -26.23
C VAL A 11 6.06 -32.76 -24.92
N ILE A 12 7.21 -33.31 -24.52
CA ILE A 12 7.89 -32.91 -23.27
C ILE A 12 8.62 -31.56 -23.46
N GLY A 13 9.08 -31.25 -24.67
CA GLY A 13 9.79 -29.99 -24.95
C GLY A 13 8.93 -28.72 -24.82
N ALA A 14 7.63 -28.80 -25.14
CA ALA A 14 6.73 -27.64 -25.09
C ALA A 14 6.27 -27.29 -23.66
N ALA A 15 6.10 -28.30 -22.79
CA ALA A 15 5.65 -28.09 -21.41
C ALA A 15 6.73 -27.45 -20.51
N VAL A 16 8.01 -27.68 -20.81
CA VAL A 16 9.13 -27.15 -20.01
C VAL A 16 9.41 -25.67 -20.35
N LEU A 17 9.12 -25.21 -21.56
CA LEU A 17 9.36 -23.83 -22.00
C LEU A 17 8.32 -22.81 -21.49
N ALA A 18 7.12 -23.26 -21.11
CA ALA A 18 6.13 -22.40 -20.46
C ALA A 18 6.42 -22.19 -18.96
N SER A 19 7.24 -23.05 -18.35
CA SER A 19 7.50 -23.04 -16.91
C SER A 19 8.24 -21.80 -16.39
N PRO A 20 9.29 -21.24 -17.03
CA PRO A 20 9.97 -20.07 -16.48
C PRO A 20 9.11 -18.80 -16.61
N PHE A 21 8.34 -18.64 -17.69
CA PHE A 21 7.49 -17.46 -17.88
C PHE A 21 6.30 -17.39 -16.90
N ILE A 22 5.71 -18.53 -16.54
CA ILE A 22 4.64 -18.57 -15.54
C ILE A 22 5.19 -18.36 -14.13
N PHE A 23 6.35 -18.95 -13.80
CA PHE A 23 7.01 -18.74 -12.50
C PHE A 23 7.39 -17.27 -12.29
N ASP A 24 7.94 -16.62 -13.32
CA ASP A 24 8.34 -15.22 -13.21
C ASP A 24 7.12 -14.31 -13.03
N LYS A 25 6.03 -14.57 -13.76
CA LYS A 25 4.76 -13.84 -13.59
C LYS A 25 4.19 -13.99 -12.18
N VAL A 26 4.08 -15.22 -11.66
CA VAL A 26 3.53 -15.47 -10.32
C VAL A 26 4.37 -14.77 -9.24
N LYS A 27 5.70 -14.81 -9.36
CA LYS A 27 6.60 -14.12 -8.42
C LYS A 27 6.46 -12.60 -8.49
N THR A 28 6.33 -12.02 -9.69
CA THR A 28 6.05 -10.58 -9.82
C THR A 28 4.69 -10.18 -9.27
N GLU A 29 3.64 -10.99 -9.45
CA GLU A 29 2.31 -10.68 -8.90
C GLU A 29 2.30 -10.79 -7.36
N GLN A 30 3.01 -11.77 -6.78
CA GLN A 30 3.19 -11.86 -5.32
C GLN A 30 3.94 -10.64 -4.76
N LEU A 31 5.05 -10.24 -5.40
CA LEU A 31 5.80 -9.04 -5.00
C LEU A 31 4.97 -7.75 -5.13
N LYS A 32 4.08 -7.67 -6.12
CA LYS A 32 3.14 -6.56 -6.24
C LYS A 32 2.10 -6.56 -5.11
N ALA A 33 1.55 -7.73 -4.76
CA ALA A 33 0.60 -7.87 -3.66
C ALA A 33 1.24 -7.49 -2.31
N GLU A 34 2.43 -7.99 -2.01
CA GLU A 34 3.18 -7.64 -0.79
C GLU A 34 3.47 -6.13 -0.71
N ARG A 35 3.84 -5.51 -1.84
CA ARG A 35 4.03 -4.05 -1.90
C ARG A 35 2.74 -3.29 -1.65
N GLN A 36 1.61 -3.77 -2.16
CA GLN A 36 0.31 -3.14 -1.91
C GLN A 36 -0.12 -3.28 -0.45
N GLU A 37 0.12 -4.43 0.18
CA GLU A 37 -0.14 -4.62 1.62
C GLU A 37 0.76 -3.72 2.47
N THR A 38 2.05 -3.64 2.14
CA THR A 38 2.99 -2.74 2.83
C THR A 38 2.57 -1.28 2.68
N ALA A 39 2.14 -0.87 1.48
CA ALA A 39 1.64 0.48 1.24
C ALA A 39 0.37 0.78 2.06
N LYS A 40 -0.57 -0.17 2.15
CA LYS A 40 -1.76 -0.04 3.01
C LYS A 40 -1.39 0.09 4.49
N GLN A 41 -0.47 -0.74 4.98
CA GLN A 41 -0.01 -0.66 6.37
C GLN A 41 0.67 0.67 6.69
N THR A 42 1.46 1.18 5.75
CA THR A 42 2.07 2.52 5.87
C THR A 42 1.00 3.60 5.94
N GLU A 43 -0.01 3.51 5.08
CA GLU A 43 -1.14 4.45 5.04
C GLU A 43 -1.95 4.43 6.35
N ILE A 44 -2.17 3.26 6.96
CA ILE A 44 -2.81 3.15 8.28
C ILE A 44 -1.92 3.78 9.36
N ALA A 45 -0.62 3.51 9.35
CA ALA A 45 0.32 4.09 10.31
C ALA A 45 0.37 5.62 10.21
N ASP A 46 0.33 6.16 8.98
CA ASP A 46 0.28 7.60 8.73
C ASP A 46 -1.01 8.21 9.26
N VAL A 47 -2.17 7.58 9.05
CA VAL A 47 -3.46 8.05 9.60
C VAL A 47 -3.44 8.07 11.14
N ILE A 48 -2.94 7.00 11.77
CA ILE A 48 -2.81 6.93 13.23
C ILE A 48 -1.85 8.02 13.73
N GLY A 49 -0.72 8.21 13.05
CA GLY A 49 0.25 9.25 13.38
C GLY A 49 -0.33 10.66 13.26
N LEU A 50 -1.10 10.93 12.21
CA LEU A 50 -1.79 12.20 12.01
C LEU A 50 -2.88 12.43 13.07
N GLY A 51 -3.64 11.40 13.45
CA GLY A 51 -4.60 11.49 14.55
C GLY A 51 -3.94 11.86 15.88
N ASN A 52 -2.85 11.18 16.23
CA ASN A 52 -2.08 11.52 17.43
C ASN A 52 -1.51 12.95 17.38
N ALA A 53 -1.07 13.41 16.21
CA ALA A 53 -0.61 14.79 16.03
C ALA A 53 -1.76 15.80 16.16
N ALA A 54 -2.96 15.44 15.69
CA ALA A 54 -4.17 16.24 15.85
C ALA A 54 -4.54 16.41 17.32
N ASP A 55 -4.43 15.35 18.11
CA ASP A 55 -4.69 15.38 19.55
C ASP A 55 -3.69 16.30 20.27
N ILE A 56 -2.41 16.25 19.90
CA ILE A 56 -1.41 17.17 20.44
C ILE A 56 -1.73 18.62 20.06
N TYR A 57 -2.10 18.85 18.80
CA TYR A 57 -2.50 20.17 18.31
C TYR A 57 -3.73 20.72 19.05
N LEU A 58 -4.71 19.86 19.33
CA LEU A 58 -5.88 20.19 20.13
C LEU A 58 -5.50 20.60 21.55
N LEU A 59 -4.56 19.89 22.18
CA LEU A 59 -4.07 20.23 23.51
C LEU A 59 -3.36 21.59 23.54
N GLU A 60 -2.61 21.94 22.49
CA GLU A 60 -1.86 23.21 22.43
C GLU A 60 -2.72 24.41 22.04
N THR A 61 -3.66 24.22 21.11
CA THR A 61 -4.43 25.33 20.51
C THR A 61 -5.88 25.41 20.98
N GLY A 62 -6.38 24.35 21.62
CA GLY A 62 -7.77 24.22 22.06
C GLY A 62 -8.76 23.90 20.93
N LYS A 63 -8.30 23.63 19.70
CA LYS A 63 -9.16 23.28 18.55
C LYS A 63 -8.53 22.17 17.72
N CYS A 64 -9.35 21.35 17.06
CA CYS A 64 -8.87 20.37 16.09
C CYS A 64 -8.37 21.06 14.82
N PRO A 65 -7.37 20.48 14.13
CA PRO A 65 -6.91 20.99 12.84
C PRO A 65 -8.02 20.85 11.78
N GLU A 66 -8.22 21.86 10.94
CA GLU A 66 -9.18 21.79 9.83
C GLU A 66 -8.54 21.14 8.60
N LYS A 67 -7.21 21.19 8.50
CA LYS A 67 -6.42 20.55 7.43
C LYS A 67 -5.11 20.00 7.99
N GLY A 68 -4.52 19.04 7.29
CA GLY A 68 -3.21 18.50 7.66
C GLY A 68 -2.12 19.59 7.72
N GLU A 69 -2.21 20.61 6.88
CA GLU A 69 -1.23 21.72 6.84
C GLU A 69 -1.17 22.51 8.15
N ASP A 70 -2.26 22.52 8.93
CA ASP A 70 -2.29 23.18 10.23
C ASP A 70 -1.33 22.54 11.24
N LEU A 71 -1.02 21.25 11.06
CA LEU A 71 -0.08 20.51 11.90
C LEU A 71 1.38 20.80 11.53
N LEU A 72 1.63 21.24 10.30
CA LEU A 72 2.98 21.41 9.76
C LEU A 72 3.72 22.55 10.47
N GLY A 73 4.91 22.26 10.97
CA GLY A 73 5.75 23.23 11.68
C GLY A 73 5.31 23.52 13.12
N LYS A 74 4.12 23.06 13.54
CA LYS A 74 3.66 23.10 14.93
C LYS A 74 3.91 21.77 15.63
N VAL A 75 3.29 20.70 15.12
CA VAL A 75 3.38 19.36 15.72
C VAL A 75 4.20 18.40 14.85
N ILE A 76 4.08 18.49 13.53
CA ILE A 76 4.79 17.61 12.59
C ILE A 76 5.76 18.39 11.70
N LYS A 77 6.89 17.77 11.38
CA LYS A 77 7.93 18.36 10.52
C LYS A 77 7.64 18.21 9.02
N ARG A 78 6.86 17.20 8.65
CA ARG A 78 6.48 16.87 7.28
C ARG A 78 5.07 16.34 7.26
N LEU A 79 4.34 16.63 6.19
CA LEU A 79 3.05 16.01 5.93
C LEU A 79 3.27 14.69 5.16
N PRO A 80 2.84 13.53 5.67
CA PRO A 80 2.77 12.33 4.87
C PRO A 80 1.69 12.47 3.79
N ARG A 81 1.82 11.67 2.73
CA ARG A 81 0.83 11.55 1.65
C ARG A 81 0.46 10.09 1.51
N ASP A 82 -0.77 9.86 1.09
CA ASP A 82 -1.25 8.49 0.87
C ASP A 82 -0.46 7.80 -0.26
N ARG A 83 -0.74 6.50 -0.47
CA ARG A 83 -0.09 5.70 -1.50
C ARG A 83 -0.28 6.22 -2.94
N TYR A 84 -1.22 7.13 -3.16
CA TYR A 84 -1.48 7.80 -4.44
C TYR A 84 -0.85 9.19 -4.52
N GLY A 85 -0.17 9.64 -3.46
CA GLY A 85 0.44 10.95 -3.38
C GLY A 85 -0.56 12.07 -3.10
N LEU A 86 -1.73 11.74 -2.54
CA LEU A 86 -2.76 12.69 -2.15
C LEU A 86 -2.66 12.99 -0.65
N ASP A 87 -3.14 14.18 -0.27
CA ASP A 87 -3.15 14.59 1.13
C ASP A 87 -4.30 13.93 1.88
N TYR A 88 -4.08 13.64 3.16
CA TYR A 88 -5.09 13.05 4.03
C TYR A 88 -6.21 14.05 4.35
N ILE A 89 -7.44 13.55 4.39
CA ILE A 89 -8.66 14.32 4.62
C ILE A 89 -8.95 14.34 6.12
N THR A 90 -9.40 15.48 6.62
CA THR A 90 -9.96 15.63 7.97
C THR A 90 -11.20 16.51 7.90
N ASN A 91 -12.17 16.26 8.78
CA ASN A 91 -13.40 17.05 8.88
C ASN A 91 -13.36 18.04 10.05
N GLY A 92 -12.18 18.30 10.63
CA GLY A 92 -12.05 19.12 11.83
C GLY A 92 -12.40 18.35 13.11
N ASP A 93 -12.41 17.02 13.07
CA ASP A 93 -12.78 16.11 14.15
C ASP A 93 -11.57 15.43 14.81
N CYS A 94 -10.35 15.97 14.58
CA CYS A 94 -9.07 15.40 15.01
C CYS A 94 -8.79 13.99 14.45
N LYS A 95 -9.60 13.52 13.50
CA LYS A 95 -9.39 12.28 12.78
C LYS A 95 -8.92 12.58 11.37
N PHE A 96 -8.12 11.67 10.85
CA PHE A 96 -7.66 11.71 9.48
C PHE A 96 -8.11 10.45 8.76
N GLU A 97 -8.34 10.60 7.46
CA GLU A 97 -8.73 9.51 6.57
C GLU A 97 -7.99 9.68 5.25
N SER A 98 -7.58 8.57 4.65
CA SER A 98 -7.05 8.61 3.29
C SER A 98 -8.15 8.87 2.27
N THR A 99 -7.78 9.27 1.06
CA THR A 99 -8.72 9.36 -0.07
C THR A 99 -9.36 8.01 -0.43
N SER A 100 -8.73 6.91 -0.01
CA SER A 100 -9.24 5.55 -0.24
C SER A 100 -10.13 5.02 0.89
N GLY A 101 -10.46 5.85 1.87
CA GLY A 101 -11.35 5.51 2.98
C GLY A 101 -10.68 4.79 4.15
N ILE A 102 -9.35 4.64 4.10
CA ILE A 102 -8.57 4.07 5.21
C ILE A 102 -8.53 5.08 6.35
N ASN A 103 -8.99 4.66 7.53
CA ASN A 103 -9.01 5.42 8.77
C ASN A 103 -8.26 4.66 9.90
N SER A 104 -8.22 5.24 11.11
CA SER A 104 -7.56 4.61 12.27
C SER A 104 -8.21 3.29 12.71
N GLU A 105 -9.43 3.00 12.28
CA GLU A 105 -10.17 1.75 12.59
C GLU A 105 -9.93 0.66 11.53
N SER A 106 -9.15 0.97 10.48
CA SER A 106 -8.81 0.03 9.40
C SER A 106 -7.62 -0.89 9.72
N TYR A 107 -7.15 -0.89 10.98
CA TYR A 107 -6.04 -1.71 11.49
C TYR A 107 -6.49 -3.10 11.96
#